data_AF-A0A238D6A8-F1
#
_entry.id   AF-A0A238D6A8-F1
#
_cell.length_a   1.000
_cell.length_b   1.000
_cell.length_c   1.000
_cell.angle_alpha   90.00
_cell.angle_beta   90.00
_cell.angle_gamma   90.00
#
_symmetry.space_group_name_H-M   'P 1'
#
loop_
_entity.id
_entity.type
_entity.pdbx_description
1 polymer ?
#
loop_
_entity_poly.entity_id
_entity_poly.type
_entity_poly.pdbx_seq_one_letter_code
_entity_poly.pdbx_strand_id
1 'polypeptide(L)'
;MGVAFDLPFFINAAAIAVMIAGLFMVLGLRSKIPGGAVGKAWRVLTGLVVLFTVGYLGTPFFGLLPADSVRMVFALIFLFGAIYVVVTIRLVHRIIDELA
;
A
#
# COMPACT_ATOMS: atom_id res chain seq x y z
N MET A 1 -23.78 21.25 14.95
CA MET A 1 -23.33 20.27 13.94
C MET A 1 -22.58 19.17 14.67
N GLY A 2 -23.24 18.04 14.95
CA GLY A 2 -22.56 16.88 15.53
C GLY A 2 -21.85 16.11 14.43
N VAL A 3 -20.54 15.91 14.55
CA VAL A 3 -19.82 15.00 13.66
C VAL A 3 -20.29 13.60 13.99
N ALA A 4 -21.06 12.98 13.10
CA ALA A 4 -21.49 11.59 13.25
C ALA A 4 -20.29 10.70 12.92
N PHE A 5 -19.61 10.19 13.96
CA PHE A 5 -18.59 9.17 13.81
C PHE A 5 -19.27 7.82 13.67
N ASP A 6 -19.24 7.26 12.47
CA ASP A 6 -19.78 5.95 12.17
C ASP A 6 -18.67 4.89 12.05
N LEU A 7 -19.05 3.62 11.97
CA LEU A 7 -18.10 2.53 11.83
C LEU A 7 -17.20 2.67 10.58
N PRO A 8 -17.71 3.07 9.39
CA PRO A 8 -16.88 3.37 8.22
C PRO A 8 -15.78 4.42 8.45
N PHE A 9 -16.06 5.47 9.24
CA PHE A 9 -15.06 6.47 9.58
C PHE A 9 -13.87 5.85 10.33
N PHE A 10 -14.13 5.06 11.37
CA PHE A 10 -13.06 4.43 12.15
C PHE A 10 -12.26 3.41 11.34
N ILE A 11 -12.92 2.65 10.45
CA ILE A 11 -12.24 1.72 9.55
C ILE A 11 -11.28 2.46 8.61
N ASN A 12 -11.72 3.57 8.00
CA ASN A 12 -10.87 4.38 7.14
C ASN A 12 -9.68 4.98 7.90
N ALA A 13 -9.93 5.54 9.08
CA ALA A 13 -8.88 6.11 9.92
C ALA A 13 -7.82 5.05 10.30
N ALA A 14 -8.26 3.85 10.70
CA ALA A 14 -7.39 2.73 11.00
C ALA A 14 -6.59 2.29 9.76
N ALA A 15 -7.23 2.19 8.60
CA ALA A 15 -6.57 1.80 7.36
C ALA A 15 -5.47 2.79 6.93
N ILE A 16 -5.74 4.10 7.06
CA ILE A 16 -4.75 5.15 6.84
C ILE A 16 -3.56 5.00 7.80
N ALA A 17 -3.83 4.78 9.09
CA ALA A 17 -2.79 4.59 10.09
C ALA A 17 -1.90 3.37 9.78
N VAL A 18 -2.52 2.23 9.42
CA VAL A 18 -1.80 1.02 9.00
C VAL A 18 -0.95 1.28 7.76
N MET A 19 -1.46 1.99 6.76
CA MET A 19 -0.70 2.32 5.56
C MET A 19 0.49 3.25 5.83
N ILE A 20 0.34 4.21 6.74
CA ILE A 20 1.45 5.06 7.17
C ILE A 20 2.51 4.22 7.90
N ALA A 21 2.09 3.33 8.81
CA ALA A 21 3.02 2.42 9.48
C ALA A 21 3.76 1.53 8.48
N GLY A 22 3.06 0.96 7.50
CA GLY A 22 3.64 0.16 6.42
C GLY A 22 4.64 0.95 5.58
N LEU A 23 4.35 2.23 5.30
CA LEU A 23 5.27 3.12 4.60
C LEU A 23 6.57 3.34 5.40
N PHE A 24 6.46 3.61 6.71
CA PHE A 24 7.65 3.74 7.56
C PHE A 24 8.46 2.45 7.63
N MET A 25 7.78 1.30 7.72
CA MET A 25 8.44 -0.01 7.72
C MET A 25 9.21 -0.26 6.43
N VAL A 26 8.60 -0.08 5.26
CA VAL A 26 9.26 -0.40 3.98
C VAL A 26 10.45 0.52 3.70
N LEU A 27 10.36 1.79 4.10
CA LEU A 27 11.44 2.77 3.97
C LEU A 27 12.56 2.50 4.97
N GLY A 28 12.23 2.20 6.23
CA GLY A 28 13.19 1.94 7.30
C GLY A 28 13.94 0.61 7.14
N LEU A 29 13.30 -0.40 6.55
CA LEU A 29 13.93 -1.69 6.28
C LEU A 29 14.81 -1.68 5.02
N ARG A 30 14.71 -0.67 4.15
CA ARG A 30 15.44 -0.61 2.86
C ARG A 30 16.95 -0.81 3.00
N SER A 31 17.57 -0.32 4.08
CA SER A 31 19.01 -0.47 4.33
C SER A 31 19.42 -1.87 4.76
N LYS A 32 18.48 -2.68 5.25
CA LYS A 32 18.70 -4.06 5.72
C LYS A 32 18.46 -5.10 4.64
N ILE A 33 17.91 -4.70 3.49
CA ILE A 33 17.58 -5.62 2.41
C ILE A 33 18.83 -5.91 1.58
N PRO A 34 19.12 -7.19 1.31
CA PRO A 34 20.20 -7.57 0.40
C PRO A 34 20.10 -6.86 -0.95
N GLY A 35 21.26 -6.62 -1.56
CA GLY A 35 21.35 -6.03 -2.90
C GLY A 35 20.79 -6.96 -4.00
N GLY A 36 21.10 -6.64 -5.26
CA GLY A 36 20.78 -7.53 -6.37
C GLY A 36 19.28 -7.67 -6.67
N ALA A 37 18.83 -8.90 -6.87
CA ALA A 37 17.46 -9.19 -7.33
C ALA A 37 16.40 -8.93 -6.25
N VAL A 38 16.73 -9.15 -4.97
CA VAL A 38 15.87 -8.87 -3.81
C VAL A 38 15.70 -7.36 -3.63
N GLY A 39 16.80 -6.59 -3.68
CA GLY A 39 16.74 -5.12 -3.60
C GLY A 39 15.95 -4.46 -4.74
N LYS A 40 15.99 -5.00 -5.97
CA LYS A 40 15.15 -4.52 -7.08
C LYS A 40 13.66 -4.76 -6.81
N ALA A 41 13.29 -5.95 -6.36
CA ALA A 41 11.91 -6.28 -6.00
C ALA A 41 11.42 -5.43 -4.81
N TRP A 42 12.27 -5.20 -3.81
CA TRP A 42 11.98 -4.31 -2.69
C TRP A 42 11.68 -2.88 -3.12
N ARG A 43 12.40 -2.35 -4.12
CA ARG A 43 12.13 -1.02 -4.67
C ARG A 43 10.76 -0.92 -5.32
N VAL A 44 10.35 -1.95 -6.07
CA VAL A 44 9.00 -2.04 -6.65
C VAL A 44 7.94 -2.10 -5.55
N LEU A 45 8.17 -2.95 -4.54
CA LEU A 45 7.28 -3.07 -3.38
C LEU A 45 7.14 -1.72 -2.64
N THR A 46 8.25 -1.02 -2.41
CA THR A 46 8.27 0.32 -1.82
C THR A 46 7.42 1.31 -2.64
N GLY A 47 7.58 1.31 -3.97
CA GLY A 47 6.78 2.17 -4.85
C GLY A 47 5.27 1.88 -4.76
N LEU A 48 4.88 0.61 -4.69
CA LEU A 48 3.49 0.20 -4.53
C LEU A 48 2.93 0.60 -3.17
N VAL A 49 3.70 0.47 -2.09
CA VAL A 49 3.29 0.94 -0.75
C VAL A 49 3.07 2.44 -0.76
N VAL A 50 3.98 3.23 -1.34
CA VAL A 50 3.81 4.68 -1.49
C VAL A 50 2.53 5.02 -2.26
N LEU A 51 2.28 4.34 -3.39
CA LEU A 51 1.09 4.52 -4.20
C LEU A 51 -0.19 4.26 -3.40
N PHE A 52 -0.24 3.17 -2.63
CA PHE A 52 -1.38 2.89 -1.77
C PHE A 52 -1.52 3.90 -0.64
N THR A 53 -0.43 4.33 -0.01
CA THR A 53 -0.51 5.34 1.06
C THR A 53 -1.14 6.62 0.53
N VAL A 54 -0.74 7.08 -0.66
CA VAL A 54 -1.37 8.24 -1.32
C VAL A 54 -2.85 7.97 -1.60
N GLY A 55 -3.21 6.80 -2.11
CA GLY A 55 -4.61 6.41 -2.34
C GLY A 55 -5.46 6.41 -1.05
N TYR A 56 -4.92 5.88 0.05
CA TYR A 56 -5.59 5.84 1.34
C TYR A 56 -5.74 7.23 1.97
N LEU A 57 -4.71 8.08 1.89
CA LEU A 57 -4.80 9.48 2.33
C LEU A 57 -5.80 10.28 1.50
N GLY A 58 -6.08 9.85 0.26
CA GLY A 58 -7.09 10.43 -0.61
C GLY A 58 -8.53 10.05 -0.27
N THR A 59 -8.77 8.94 0.47
CA THR A 59 -10.15 8.44 0.69
C THR A 59 -11.10 9.44 1.36
N PRO A 60 -10.69 10.33 2.29
CA PRO A 60 -11.58 11.33 2.87
C PRO A 60 -12.10 12.34 1.83
N PHE A 61 -11.40 12.51 0.71
CA PHE A 61 -11.77 13.45 -0.35
C PHE A 61 -12.60 12.82 -1.47
N PHE A 62 -12.79 11.48 -1.48
CA PHE A 62 -13.51 10.79 -2.55
C PHE A 62 -14.99 11.18 -2.65
N GLY A 63 -15.60 11.66 -1.56
CA GLY A 63 -16.96 12.20 -1.58
C GLY A 63 -17.11 13.48 -2.42
N LEU A 64 -16.01 14.14 -2.78
CA LEU A 64 -15.98 15.34 -3.62
C LEU A 64 -15.83 15.01 -5.12
N LEU A 65 -15.55 13.75 -5.46
CA LEU A 65 -15.26 13.32 -6.83
C LEU A 65 -16.48 12.65 -7.48
N PRO A 66 -16.61 12.72 -8.82
CA PRO A 66 -17.62 11.95 -9.55
C PRO A 66 -17.45 10.44 -9.31
N ALA A 67 -18.57 9.71 -9.25
CA ALA A 67 -18.57 8.28 -8.95
C ALA A 67 -17.68 7.46 -9.90
N ASP A 68 -17.64 7.80 -11.20
CA ASP A 68 -16.82 7.08 -12.18
C ASP A 68 -15.32 7.29 -11.98
N SER A 69 -14.90 8.48 -11.50
CA SER A 69 -13.51 8.73 -11.13
C SER A 69 -13.09 7.89 -9.92
N VAL A 70 -13.94 7.79 -8.90
CA VAL A 70 -13.68 6.96 -7.71
C VAL A 70 -13.62 5.47 -8.09
N ARG A 71 -14.52 5.00 -8.96
CA ARG A 71 -14.49 3.63 -9.49
C ARG A 71 -13.19 3.32 -10.23
N MET A 72 -12.71 4.24 -11.07
CA MET A 72 -11.44 4.10 -11.77
C MET A 72 -10.26 4.01 -10.79
N VAL A 73 -10.26 4.84 -9.74
CA VAL A 73 -9.23 4.78 -8.68
C VAL A 73 -9.26 3.43 -7.97
N PHE A 74 -10.42 2.91 -7.59
CA PHE A 74 -10.52 1.59 -6.96
C PHE A 74 -10.08 0.45 -7.90
N ALA A 75 -10.42 0.51 -9.19
CA ALA A 75 -9.95 -0.47 -10.17
C ALA A 75 -8.42 -0.48 -10.29
N LEU A 76 -7.79 0.70 -10.31
CA LEU A 76 -6.33 0.83 -10.29
C LEU A 76 -5.74 0.29 -8.98
N ILE A 77 -6.32 0.61 -7.83
CA ILE A 77 -5.89 0.08 -6.52
C ILE A 77 -5.96 -1.45 -6.52
N PHE A 78 -7.02 -2.06 -7.05
CA PHE A 78 -7.10 -3.52 -7.14
C PHE A 78 -6.05 -4.11 -8.07
N LEU A 79 -5.80 -3.50 -9.23
CA LEU A 79 -4.76 -3.95 -10.16
C LEU A 79 -3.37 -3.88 -9.51
N PHE A 80 -3.02 -2.74 -8.93
CA PHE A 80 -1.75 -2.59 -8.22
C PHE A 80 -1.69 -3.51 -7.00
N GLY A 81 -2.82 -3.82 -6.37
CA GLY A 81 -2.93 -4.74 -5.23
C GLY A 81 -2.54 -6.16 -5.64
N ALA A 82 -3.06 -6.63 -6.77
CA ALA A 82 -2.68 -7.91 -7.34
C ALA A 82 -1.18 -7.96 -7.69
N ILE A 83 -0.64 -6.87 -8.26
CA ILE A 83 0.80 -6.75 -8.54
C ILE A 83 1.62 -6.82 -7.24
N TYR A 84 1.19 -6.10 -6.19
CA TYR A 84 1.85 -6.11 -4.89
C TYR A 84 1.92 -7.52 -4.30
N VAL A 85 0.83 -8.28 -4.35
CA VAL A 85 0.80 -9.67 -3.87
C VAL A 85 1.81 -10.53 -4.63
N VAL A 86 1.82 -10.47 -5.96
CA VAL A 86 2.77 -11.26 -6.79
C VAL A 86 4.22 -10.87 -6.51
N VAL A 87 4.52 -9.57 -6.41
CA VAL A 87 5.87 -9.08 -6.09
C VAL A 87 6.30 -9.55 -4.70
N THR A 88 5.40 -9.49 -3.71
CA THR A 88 5.66 -9.93 -2.34
C THR A 88 5.95 -11.43 -2.27
N ILE A 89 5.14 -12.28 -2.93
CA ILE A 89 5.38 -13.73 -2.97
C ILE A 89 6.74 -14.03 -3.61
N ARG A 90 7.06 -13.40 -4.75
CA ARG A 90 8.35 -13.60 -5.43
C ARG A 90 9.53 -13.13 -4.58
N LEU A 91 9.35 -12.05 -3.83
CA LEU A 91 10.38 -11.54 -2.92
C LEU A 91 10.63 -12.52 -1.78
N VAL A 92 9.57 -13.01 -1.13
CA VAL A 92 9.68 -13.99 -0.05
C VAL A 92 10.34 -15.28 -0.55
N HIS A 93 9.96 -15.78 -1.72
CA HIS A 93 10.58 -16.96 -2.33
C HIS A 93 12.09 -16.76 -2.52
N ARG A 94 12.51 -15.62 -3.07
CA ARG A 94 13.94 -15.31 -3.26
C ARG A 94 14.70 -15.20 -1.94
N ILE A 95 14.08 -14.64 -0.92
CA ILE A 95 14.70 -14.54 0.41
C ILE A 95 14.90 -15.94 0.99
N ILE A 96 13.92 -16.84 0.83
CA ILE A 96 14.06 -18.24 1.26
C ILE A 96 15.20 -18.93 0.49
N ASP A 97 15.27 -18.76 -0.83
CA ASP A 97 16.33 -19.35 -1.66
C ASP A 97 17.73 -18.81 -1.30
N GLU A 98 17.85 -17.54 -0.89
CA GLU A 98 19.13 -16.95 -0.46
C GLU A 98 19.57 -17.40 0.94
N LEU A 99 18.65 -17.90 1.77
CA LEU A 99 18.91 -18.33 3.14
C LEU A 99 19.05 -19.86 3.31
N ALA A 100 18.64 -20.64 2.29
CA ALA A 100 18.73 -22.09 2.26
C ALA A 100 20.10 -22.57 1.73
#